data_AF-A0A1G2BR18-F1
#
_entry.id   AF-A0A1G2BR18-F1
#
_cell.length_a   1.000
_cell.length_b   1.000
_cell.length_c   1.000
_cell.angle_alpha   90.00
_cell.angle_beta   90.00
_cell.angle_gamma   90.00
#
_symmetry.space_group_name_H-M   'P 1'
#
loop_
_entity.id
_entity.type
_entity.pdbx_description
1 polymer ?
#
loop_
_entity_poly.entity_id
_entity_poly.type
_entity_poly.pdbx_seq_one_letter_code
_entity_poly.pdbx_strand_id
1 'polypeptide(L)' 'MASENVQKKEKCKKCGSENIIMVEYSHDSPEYYDGVSEIQCKDCGARFGRWSERELKEGEVEKRFG' A
#
# COMPACT_ATOMS: atom_id res chain seq x y z
N MET A 1 34.42 7.21 -2.41
CA MET A 1 33.33 7.51 -3.37
C MET A 1 32.05 7.18 -2.65
N ALA A 2 31.18 8.16 -2.43
CA ALA A 2 30.01 8.02 -1.59
C ALA A 2 29.05 6.99 -2.20
N SER A 3 28.72 5.95 -1.44
CA SER A 3 27.65 5.02 -1.77
C SER A 3 26.34 5.77 -1.67
N GLU A 4 25.85 6.30 -2.79
CA GLU A 4 24.49 6.82 -2.89
C GLU A 4 23.53 5.63 -2.70
N ASN A 5 23.12 5.41 -1.44
CA ASN A 5 21.96 4.61 -1.12
C ASN A 5 20.75 5.34 -1.70
N VAL A 6 20.43 5.09 -2.97
CA VAL A 6 19.15 5.46 -3.55
C VAL A 6 18.10 4.62 -2.84
N GLN A 7 17.60 5.12 -1.71
CA GLN A 7 16.37 4.66 -1.08
C GLN A 7 15.28 4.82 -2.15
N LYS A 8 14.94 3.73 -2.84
CA LYS A 8 13.88 3.72 -3.85
C LYS A 8 12.59 4.04 -3.10
N LYS A 9 12.16 5.29 -3.15
CA LYS A 9 10.89 5.70 -2.57
C LYS A 9 9.77 4.98 -3.32
N GLU A 10 8.95 4.25 -2.58
CA GLU A 10 7.74 3.64 -3.12
C GLU A 10 6.81 4.75 -3.65
N LYS A 11 6.24 4.53 -4.84
CA LYS A 11 5.38 5.49 -5.53
C LYS A 11 4.05 4.83 -5.84
N CYS A 12 3.00 5.64 -5.93
CA CYS A 12 1.70 5.21 -6.38
C CYS A 12 1.81 4.60 -7.79
N LYS A 13 1.41 3.34 -7.95
CA LYS A 13 1.47 2.63 -9.23
C LYS A 13 0.53 3.20 -10.30
N LYS A 14 -0.49 3.97 -9.91
CA LYS A 14 -1.48 4.58 -10.82
C LYS A 14 -1.10 5.99 -11.28
N CYS A 15 -0.67 6.87 -10.37
CA CYS A 15 -0.38 8.27 -10.69
C CYS A 15 1.09 8.68 -10.56
N GLY A 16 1.95 7.82 -10.00
CA GLY A 16 3.38 8.10 -9.79
C GLY A 16 3.70 9.01 -8.61
N SER A 17 2.71 9.40 -7.80
CA SER A 17 2.93 10.22 -6.60
C SER A 17 3.75 9.50 -5.53
N GLU A 18 4.59 10.24 -4.81
CA GLU A 18 5.30 9.75 -3.61
C GLU A 18 4.45 9.90 -2.33
N ASN A 19 3.28 10.55 -2.40
CA ASN A 19 2.37 10.77 -1.28
C ASN A 19 1.50 9.53 -1.04
N ILE A 20 2.15 8.45 -0.62
CA ILE A 20 1.51 7.18 -0.26
C ILE A 20 1.62 6.94 1.24
N ILE A 21 0.63 6.26 1.78
CA ILE A 21 0.62 5.78 3.17
C ILE A 21 0.37 4.28 3.20
N MET A 22 0.85 3.64 4.26
CA MET A 22 0.50 2.28 4.62
C MET A 22 -0.74 2.32 5.51
N VAL A 23 -1.75 1.53 5.17
CA VAL A 23 -3.01 1.44 5.90
C VAL A 23 -3.10 0.06 6.53
N GLU A 24 -3.53 0.06 7.78
CA GLU A 24 -3.81 -1.12 8.59
C GLU A 24 -5.33 -1.33 8.61
N TYR A 25 -5.78 -2.57 8.40
CA TYR A 25 -7.18 -2.91 8.64
C TYR A 25 -7.48 -2.92 10.13
N SER A 26 -8.76 -2.73 10.48
CA SER A 26 -9.21 -2.83 11.86
C SER A 26 -8.86 -4.19 12.47
N HIS A 27 -8.56 -4.24 13.77
CA HIS A 27 -8.13 -5.47 14.47
C HIS A 27 -9.20 -6.58 14.46
N ASP A 28 -10.46 -6.22 14.23
CA ASP A 28 -11.60 -7.12 14.03
C ASP A 28 -11.69 -7.70 12.61
N SER A 29 -10.91 -7.20 11.65
CA SER A 29 -10.83 -7.74 10.31
C SER A 29 -10.11 -9.10 10.31
N PRO A 30 -10.64 -10.13 9.64
CA PRO A 30 -9.92 -11.39 9.45
C PRO A 30 -8.59 -11.20 8.67
N GLU A 31 -8.50 -10.11 7.91
CA GLU A 31 -7.34 -9.79 7.08
C GLU A 31 -6.26 -8.97 7.82
N TYR A 32 -6.49 -8.60 9.08
CA TYR A 32 -5.44 -8.05 9.95
C TYR A 32 -4.36 -9.11 10.22
N TYR A 33 -3.08 -8.75 10.07
CA TYR A 33 -1.96 -9.70 10.25
C TYR A 33 -0.72 -9.09 10.90
N ASP A 34 -0.09 -8.09 10.27
CA ASP A 34 1.23 -7.56 10.69
C ASP A 34 1.31 -6.02 10.72
N GLY A 35 0.15 -5.35 10.73
CA GLY A 35 0.06 -3.90 10.83
C GLY A 35 0.18 -3.11 9.52
N VAL A 36 0.41 -3.80 8.39
CA VAL A 36 0.26 -3.18 7.06
C VAL A 36 -0.56 -4.07 6.15
N SER A 37 -1.74 -3.58 5.80
CA SER A 37 -2.71 -4.30 4.99
C SER A 37 -2.69 -3.86 3.53
N GLU A 38 -2.56 -2.57 3.28
CA GLU A 38 -2.60 -2.01 1.93
C GLU A 38 -1.85 -0.68 1.85
N ILE A 39 -1.63 -0.20 0.63
CA ILE A 39 -1.00 1.09 0.34
C ILE A 39 -2.07 2.02 -0.24
N GLN A 40 -2.28 3.18 0.37
CA GLN A 40 -3.20 4.21 -0.13
C GLN A 40 -2.42 5.43 -0.62
N CYS A 41 -2.70 5.88 -1.84
CA CYS A 41 -2.24 7.16 -2.34
C CYS A 41 -3.16 8.29 -1.87
N LYS A 42 -2.60 9.31 -1.23
CA LYS A 42 -3.35 10.47 -0.75
C LYS A 42 -3.68 11.49 -1.84
N ASP A 43 -2.97 11.45 -2.98
CA ASP A 43 -3.22 12.39 -4.08
C ASP A 43 -4.33 11.91 -5.02
N CYS A 44 -4.33 10.64 -5.43
CA CYS A 44 -5.35 10.09 -6.34
C CYS A 44 -6.38 9.19 -5.66
N GLY A 45 -6.21 8.89 -4.37
CA GLY A 45 -7.11 8.02 -3.60
C GLY A 45 -7.00 6.52 -3.91
N ALA A 46 -6.14 6.12 -4.86
CA ALA A 46 -5.99 4.71 -5.22
C ALA A 46 -5.44 3.89 -4.04
N ARG A 47 -6.02 2.70 -3.87
CA ARG A 47 -5.62 1.72 -2.86
C ARG A 47 -5.01 0.52 -3.58
N PHE A 48 -3.92 -0.01 -3.04
CA PHE A 48 -3.22 -1.17 -3.59
C PHE A 48 -3.04 -2.20 -2.50
N GLY A 49 -3.39 -3.44 -2.80
CA GLY A 49 -3.06 -4.56 -1.92
C GLY A 49 -1.56 -4.63 -1.69
N ARG A 50 -1.13 -4.89 -0.46
CA ARG A 50 0.30 -5.03 -0.15
C ARG A 50 0.88 -6.29 -0.79
N TRP A 51 0.10 -7.36 -0.87
CA TRP A 51 0.60 -8.68 -1.27
C TRP A 51 0.49 -8.90 -2.79
N SER A 52 -0.70 -8.65 -3.35
CA SER A 52 -0.98 -8.81 -4.78
C SER A 52 -0.61 -7.58 -5.61
N GLU A 53 -0.34 -6.45 -4.94
CA GLU A 53 -0.04 -5.15 -5.57
C GLU A 53 -1.12 -4.64 -6.54
N ARG A 54 -2.30 -5.26 -6.53
CA ARG A 54 -3.42 -4.91 -7.40
C ARG A 54 -4.16 -3.70 -6.84
N GLU A 55 -4.75 -2.92 -7.73
CA GLU A 55 -5.65 -1.85 -7.32
C GLU A 55 -6.90 -2.44 -6.65
N LEU A 56 -7.21 -1.96 -5.45
CA LEU A 56 -8.39 -2.30 -4.68
C LEU A 56 -9.47 -1.25 -4.92
N LYS A 57 -10.69 -1.69 -5.18
CA LYS A 57 -11.85 -0.80 -5.30
C LYS A 57 -12.31 -0.31 -3.92
N GLU A 58 -13.19 0.69 -3.91
CA GLU A 58 -13.82 1.15 -2.68
C GLU A 58 -14.59 0.00 -2.01
N GLY A 59 -14.38 -0.20 -0.70
CA GLY A 59 -14.93 -1.31 0.06
C GLY A 59 -14.29 -2.67 -0.18
N GLU A 60 -13.36 -2.77 -1.14
CA GLU A 60 -12.58 -3.98 -1.34
C GLU A 60 -11.44 -4.07 -0.33
N VAL A 61 -11.17 -5.29 0.11
CA VAL A 61 -10.14 -5.65 1.09
C VAL A 61 -9.34 -6.79 0.46
N GLU A 62 -8.01 -6.64 0.46
CA GLU A 62 -7.11 -7.72 0.08
C GLU A 62 -7.09 -8.81 1.15
N LYS A 63 -7.13 -10.08 0.72
CA LYS A 63 -6.97 -11.21 1.62
C LYS A 63 -5.52 -11.34 2.06
N ARG A 64 -5.30 -11.81 3.28
CA ARG A 64 -3.98 -12.16 3.79
C ARG A 64 -3.29 -13.10 2.79
N PHE A 65 -2.07 -12.72 2.40
CA PHE A 65 -1.23 -13.42 1.42
C PHE A 65 -1.63 -13.28 -0.06
N GLY A 66 -2.60 -12.42 -0.40
CA GLY A 66 -2.98 -12.11 -1.79
C GLY A 66 -4.16 -12.92 -2.32
#